data_AF-A0A2S2QWW5-F1
#
_entry.id   AF-A0A2S2QWW5-F1
#
_cell.length_a   1.000
_cell.length_b   1.000
_cell.length_c   1.000
_cell.angle_alpha   90.00
_cell.angle_beta   90.00
_cell.angle_gamma   90.00
#
_symmetry.space_group_name_H-M   'P 1'
#
loop_
_entity.id
_entity.type
_entity.pdbx_description
1 polymer ?
#
loop_
_entity_poly.entity_id
_entity_poly.type
_entity_poly.pdbx_seq_one_letter_code
_entity_poly.pdbx_strand_id
1 'polypeptide(L)'
;SMMSFDYLVISMCIAIAYQLKMIAMSYSMLGYNNFFKSEENLSLSDKSNDSNNLKLIIEDHHKCIKRIREIYTVMRPVILFQLSIESMLITLQPFLTVLNLNKGMSLTSPESIKLISSSLTNMIHLFSTCYLFCMIDTFNDSINFALYNCNWTEMNIKFKKLLLLTMRVKNTSNLKLNVTTQMVVNLELFTNVVHVTYKIISVLVNQYASS
;
A
#
# COMPACT_ATOMS: atom_id res chain seq x y z
N SER A 1 8.72 3.27 -22.00
CA SER A 1 7.36 3.85 -21.88
C SER A 1 6.60 3.20 -20.73
N MET A 2 6.33 1.88 -20.77
CA MET A 2 5.64 1.16 -19.68
C MET A 2 6.45 1.07 -18.38
N MET A 3 7.72 0.65 -18.42
CA MET A 3 8.61 0.65 -17.24
C MET A 3 8.72 2.03 -16.54
N SER A 4 8.69 3.12 -17.31
CA SER A 4 8.77 4.48 -16.75
C SER A 4 7.52 4.87 -15.96
N PHE A 5 6.36 4.36 -16.38
CA PHE A 5 5.11 4.52 -15.65
C PHE A 5 5.15 3.74 -14.33
N ASP A 6 5.72 2.53 -14.35
CA ASP A 6 5.85 1.67 -13.17
C ASP A 6 6.70 2.34 -12.08
N TYR A 7 7.83 2.94 -12.46
CA TYR A 7 8.66 3.72 -11.54
C TYR A 7 7.91 4.92 -10.96
N LEU A 8 7.08 5.61 -11.75
CA LEU A 8 6.24 6.71 -11.26
C LEU A 8 5.20 6.20 -10.26
N VAL A 9 4.49 5.12 -10.57
CA VAL A 9 3.49 4.51 -9.66
C VAL A 9 4.12 4.10 -8.35
N ILE A 10 5.25 3.38 -8.41
CA ILE A 10 5.98 2.92 -7.21
C ILE A 10 6.44 4.11 -6.36
N SER A 11 7.04 5.12 -6.99
CA SER A 11 7.48 6.34 -6.31
C SER A 11 6.32 7.07 -5.63
N MET A 12 5.19 7.22 -6.33
CA MET A 12 3.98 7.83 -5.77
C MET A 12 3.42 7.02 -4.59
N CYS A 13 3.37 5.69 -4.71
CA CYS A 13 2.89 4.82 -3.64
C CYS A 13 3.77 4.93 -2.38
N ILE A 14 5.09 4.97 -2.56
CA ILE A 14 6.05 5.19 -1.47
C ILE A 14 5.80 6.55 -0.82
N ALA A 15 5.71 7.62 -1.61
CA ALA A 15 5.47 8.97 -1.09
C ALA A 15 4.15 9.05 -0.30
N ILE A 16 3.08 8.44 -0.81
CA ILE A 16 1.77 8.37 -0.14
C ILE A 16 1.89 7.60 1.19
N ALA A 17 2.53 6.42 1.18
CA ALA A 17 2.72 5.61 2.38
C ALA A 17 3.45 6.41 3.47
N TYR A 18 4.54 7.08 3.12
CA TYR A 18 5.27 7.91 4.08
C TYR A 18 4.48 9.13 4.55
N GLN A 19 3.69 9.78 3.70
CA GLN A 19 2.82 10.88 4.12
C GLN A 19 1.79 10.42 5.16
N LEU A 20 1.15 9.27 4.95
CA LEU A 20 0.21 8.69 5.93
C LEU A 20 0.91 8.32 7.24
N LYS A 21 2.12 7.72 7.15
CA LYS A 21 2.94 7.41 8.32
C LYS A 21 3.30 8.66 9.12
N MET A 22 3.70 9.74 8.44
CA MET A 22 4.02 11.02 9.09
C MET A 22 2.80 11.62 9.78
N ILE A 23 1.63 11.60 9.13
CA ILE A 23 0.37 12.05 9.74
C ILE A 23 0.05 11.24 11.01
N ALA A 24 0.17 9.91 10.94
CA ALA A 24 -0.02 9.05 12.11
C ALA A 24 0.96 9.43 13.24
N MET A 25 2.24 9.61 12.92
CA MET A 25 3.24 10.04 13.90
C MET A 25 2.92 11.41 14.53
N SER A 26 2.45 12.37 13.73
CA SER A 26 2.01 13.68 14.21
C SER A 26 0.83 13.57 15.18
N TYR A 27 -0.15 12.71 14.90
CA TYR A 27 -1.25 12.44 15.84
C TYR A 27 -0.73 11.84 17.14
N SER A 28 0.16 10.83 17.08
CA SER A 28 0.67 10.19 18.29
C SER A 28 1.49 11.13 19.18
N MET A 29 2.15 12.13 18.60
CA MET A 29 2.98 13.09 19.33
C MET A 29 2.16 14.21 20.01
N LEU A 30 0.88 14.35 19.70
CA LEU A 30 0.02 15.37 20.31
C LEU A 30 -0.01 15.22 21.83
N GLY A 31 0.32 16.31 22.51
CA GLY A 31 0.38 16.39 23.96
C GLY A 31 1.63 15.80 24.63
N TYR A 32 2.54 15.23 23.85
CA TYR A 32 3.87 14.84 24.34
C TYR A 32 4.95 15.89 24.03
N ASN A 33 4.69 16.83 23.10
CA ASN A 33 5.62 17.93 22.81
C ASN A 33 5.90 18.83 24.03
N ASN A 34 5.01 18.86 25.02
CA ASN A 34 5.20 19.63 26.25
C ASN A 34 5.96 18.85 27.35
N PHE A 35 6.21 17.54 27.20
CA PHE A 35 6.95 16.76 28.20
C PHE A 35 8.45 17.12 28.24
N PHE A 36 8.98 17.73 27.16
CA PHE A 36 10.35 18.24 27.10
C PHE A 36 10.49 19.71 27.51
N LYS A 37 9.39 20.43 27.75
CA LYS A 37 9.40 21.77 28.35
C LYS A 37 9.11 21.58 29.85
N SER A 38 10.09 21.93 30.69
CA SER A 38 10.01 21.83 32.14
C SER A 38 8.66 22.29 32.72
N GLU A 39 8.16 21.55 33.71
CA GLU A 39 6.84 21.69 34.37
C GLU A 39 6.51 23.09 34.91
N GLU A 40 7.47 24.00 35.01
CA GLU A 40 7.28 25.31 35.65
C GLU A 40 6.53 26.36 34.81
N ASN A 41 6.28 26.14 33.50
CA ASN A 41 5.71 27.18 32.62
C ASN A 41 4.54 26.73 31.73
N LEU A 42 3.69 25.81 32.17
CA LEU A 42 2.48 25.39 31.42
C LEU A 42 1.41 26.49 31.43
N SER A 43 1.50 27.42 30.49
CA SER A 43 0.59 28.56 30.36
C SER A 43 -0.72 28.16 29.64
N LEU A 44 -1.79 28.94 29.83
CA LEU A 44 -3.02 28.82 29.02
C LEU A 44 -2.76 28.95 27.51
N SER A 45 -1.65 29.59 27.12
CA SER A 45 -1.22 29.72 25.72
C SER A 45 -0.75 28.38 25.14
N ASP A 46 -0.08 27.53 25.91
CA ASP A 46 0.40 26.21 25.46
C ASP A 46 -0.77 25.24 25.21
N LYS A 47 -1.81 25.25 26.05
CA LYS A 47 -3.05 24.45 25.84
C LYS A 47 -3.86 24.94 24.62
N SER A 48 -3.77 26.22 24.29
CA SER A 48 -4.38 26.77 23.07
C SER A 48 -3.59 26.36 21.82
N ASN A 49 -2.27 26.23 21.96
CA ASN A 49 -1.38 25.79 20.90
C ASN A 49 -1.65 24.32 20.52
N ASP A 50 -1.89 23.42 21.47
CA ASP A 50 -2.20 22.01 21.20
C ASP A 50 -3.53 21.82 20.45
N SER A 51 -4.53 22.67 20.74
CA SER A 51 -5.80 22.65 20.01
C SER A 51 -5.65 23.15 18.57
N ASN A 52 -4.80 24.16 18.35
CA ASN A 52 -4.45 24.64 17.02
C ASN A 52 -3.62 23.61 16.24
N ASN A 53 -2.66 22.95 16.90
CA ASN A 53 -1.86 21.88 16.31
C ASN A 53 -2.74 20.71 15.85
N LEU A 54 -3.68 20.27 16.68
CA LEU A 54 -4.66 19.25 16.27
C LEU A 54 -5.46 19.69 15.04
N LYS A 55 -5.91 20.95 15.00
CA LYS A 55 -6.64 21.49 13.84
C LYS A 55 -5.79 21.47 12.57
N LEU A 56 -4.53 21.87 12.65
CA LEU A 56 -3.58 21.84 11.54
C LEU A 56 -3.35 20.41 11.03
N ILE A 57 -3.12 19.46 11.93
CA ILE A 57 -2.92 18.05 11.55
C ILE A 57 -4.19 17.47 10.90
N ILE A 58 -5.37 17.84 11.37
CA ILE A 58 -6.65 17.42 10.77
C ILE A 58 -6.79 18.01 9.35
N GLU A 59 -6.43 19.28 9.16
CA GLU A 59 -6.51 19.94 7.86
C GLU A 59 -5.52 19.32 6.86
N ASP A 60 -4.29 19.08 7.29
CA ASP A 60 -3.27 18.39 6.50
C ASP A 60 -3.66 16.95 6.17
N HIS A 61 -4.23 16.22 7.12
CA HIS A 61 -4.74 14.86 6.89
C HIS A 61 -5.86 14.86 5.85
N HIS A 62 -6.84 15.76 5.94
CA HIS A 62 -7.90 15.87 4.93
C HIS A 62 -7.36 16.22 3.54
N LYS A 63 -6.42 17.18 3.47
CA LYS A 63 -5.78 17.58 2.22
C LYS A 63 -4.97 16.45 1.60
N CYS A 64 -4.24 15.69 2.41
CA CYS A 64 -3.49 14.52 1.99
C CYS A 64 -4.43 13.44 1.44
N ILE A 65 -5.48 13.07 2.16
CA ILE A 65 -6.48 12.09 1.73
C ILE A 65 -7.19 12.50 0.43
N LYS A 66 -7.52 13.79 0.27
CA LYS A 66 -8.09 14.32 -0.97
C LYS A 66 -7.14 14.14 -2.15
N ARG A 67 -5.85 14.51 -1.99
CA ARG A 67 -4.82 14.34 -3.02
C ARG A 67 -4.62 12.87 -3.39
N ILE A 68 -4.55 11.99 -2.40
CA ILE A 68 -4.44 10.54 -2.60
C ILE A 68 -5.60 10.05 -3.45
N ARG A 69 -6.84 10.46 -3.12
CA ARG A 69 -8.04 10.06 -3.87
C ARG A 69 -8.01 10.54 -5.32
N GLU A 70 -7.60 11.77 -5.56
CA GLU A 70 -7.49 12.34 -6.92
C GLU A 70 -6.46 11.58 -7.77
N ILE A 71 -5.25 11.37 -7.24
CA ILE A 71 -4.19 10.60 -7.89
C ILE A 71 -4.69 9.19 -8.19
N TYR A 72 -5.24 8.52 -7.18
CA TYR A 72 -5.66 7.14 -7.30
C TYR A 72 -6.82 6.97 -8.29
N THR A 73 -7.76 7.91 -8.36
CA THR A 73 -8.88 7.86 -9.31
C THR A 73 -8.38 7.82 -10.77
N VAL A 74 -7.33 8.58 -11.08
CA VAL A 74 -6.73 8.60 -12.41
C VAL A 74 -5.90 7.35 -12.68
N MET A 75 -5.12 6.91 -11.70
CA MET A 75 -4.15 5.81 -11.86
C MET A 75 -4.79 4.42 -11.80
N ARG A 76 -5.92 4.28 -11.09
CA ARG A 76 -6.65 3.03 -10.85
C ARG A 76 -6.87 2.16 -12.09
N PRO A 77 -7.46 2.64 -13.20
CA PRO A 77 -7.68 1.80 -14.38
C PRO A 77 -6.36 1.31 -14.99
N VAL A 78 -5.32 2.13 -14.94
CA VAL A 78 -4.01 1.76 -15.49
C VAL A 78 -3.34 0.68 -14.64
N ILE A 79 -3.37 0.83 -13.31
CA ILE A 79 -2.84 -0.16 -12.37
C ILE A 79 -3.57 -1.50 -12.52
N LEU A 80 -4.90 -1.49 -12.65
CA LEU A 80 -5.66 -2.73 -12.89
C LEU A 80 -5.27 -3.43 -14.18
N PHE A 81 -5.22 -2.67 -15.26
CA PHE A 81 -4.87 -3.21 -16.57
C PHE A 81 -3.47 -3.80 -16.57
N GLN A 82 -2.52 -3.10 -15.94
CA GLN A 82 -1.15 -3.55 -15.78
C GLN A 82 -1.06 -4.84 -14.97
N LEU A 83 -1.69 -4.89 -13.78
CA LEU A 83 -1.69 -6.08 -12.93
C LEU A 83 -2.35 -7.28 -13.61
N SER A 84 -3.39 -7.04 -14.42
CA SER A 84 -4.02 -8.08 -15.23
C SER A 84 -3.05 -8.66 -16.26
N ILE A 85 -2.33 -7.80 -17.00
CA ILE A 85 -1.33 -8.24 -17.97
C ILE A 85 -0.21 -9.01 -17.28
N GLU A 86 0.33 -8.49 -16.18
CA GLU A 86 1.40 -9.15 -15.43
C GLU A 86 0.97 -10.52 -14.92
N SER A 87 -0.25 -10.63 -14.37
CA SER A 87 -0.81 -11.91 -13.91
C SER A 87 -0.94 -12.91 -15.06
N MET A 88 -1.44 -12.49 -16.22
CA MET A 88 -1.53 -13.34 -17.41
C MET A 88 -0.14 -13.79 -17.90
N LEU A 89 0.85 -12.90 -17.93
CA LEU A 89 2.22 -13.24 -18.32
C LEU A 89 2.85 -14.24 -17.36
N ILE A 90 2.72 -14.01 -16.05
CA ILE A 90 3.24 -14.90 -15.00
C ILE A 90 2.64 -16.31 -15.12
N THR A 91 1.35 -16.42 -15.41
CA THR A 91 0.70 -17.73 -15.58
C THR A 91 1.07 -18.43 -16.89
N LEU A 92 1.28 -17.70 -17.99
CA LEU A 92 1.54 -18.26 -19.31
C LEU A 92 3.04 -18.56 -19.57
N GLN A 93 3.95 -17.77 -19.01
CA GLN A 93 5.40 -17.94 -19.24
C GLN A 93 5.94 -19.32 -18.85
N PRO A 94 5.56 -19.94 -17.72
CA PRO A 94 5.99 -21.29 -17.38
C PRO A 94 5.56 -22.36 -18.40
N PHE A 95 4.37 -22.22 -19.01
CA PHE A 95 3.90 -23.11 -20.06
C PHE A 95 4.82 -23.06 -21.29
N LEU A 96 5.20 -21.85 -21.72
CA LEU A 96 6.14 -21.67 -22.83
C LEU A 96 7.52 -22.26 -22.51
N THR A 97 7.99 -22.11 -21.28
CA THR A 97 9.26 -22.70 -20.83
C THR A 97 9.22 -24.24 -20.88
N VAL A 98 8.14 -24.87 -20.39
CA VAL A 98 7.97 -26.32 -20.45
C VAL A 98 7.89 -26.82 -21.90
N LEU A 99 7.16 -26.13 -22.76
CA LEU A 99 7.09 -26.47 -24.19
C LEU A 99 8.45 -26.41 -24.89
N ASN A 100 9.25 -25.39 -24.61
CA ASN A 100 10.58 -25.27 -25.19
C ASN A 100 11.50 -26.40 -24.72
N LEU A 101 11.41 -26.79 -23.44
CA LEU A 101 12.14 -27.94 -22.90
C LEU A 101 11.78 -29.23 -23.61
N ASN A 102 10.49 -29.49 -23.82
CA ASN A 102 10.01 -30.69 -24.51
C ASN A 102 10.42 -30.74 -25.98
N LYS A 103 10.62 -29.58 -26.63
CA LYS A 103 11.19 -29.49 -27.99
C LYS A 103 12.71 -29.76 -28.03
N GLY A 104 13.32 -30.16 -26.93
CA GLY A 104 14.76 -30.47 -26.82
C GLY A 104 15.63 -29.24 -26.57
N MET A 105 15.04 -28.07 -26.28
CA MET A 105 15.80 -26.87 -25.98
C MET A 105 16.32 -26.93 -24.53
N SER A 106 17.62 -26.75 -24.33
CA SER A 106 18.21 -26.76 -22.98
C SER A 106 17.71 -25.56 -22.14
N LEU A 107 17.59 -25.75 -20.82
CA LEU A 107 17.39 -24.66 -19.85
C LEU A 107 18.48 -23.59 -19.92
N THR A 108 19.70 -23.97 -20.33
CA THR A 108 20.84 -23.06 -20.49
C THR A 108 20.83 -22.30 -21.83
N SER A 109 19.85 -22.55 -22.69
CA SER A 109 19.69 -21.79 -23.92
C SER A 109 19.40 -20.32 -23.62
N PRO A 110 19.90 -19.38 -24.44
CA PRO A 110 19.61 -17.96 -24.27
C PRO A 110 18.11 -17.64 -24.21
N GLU A 111 17.29 -18.37 -24.96
CA GLU A 111 15.83 -18.19 -24.98
C GLU A 111 15.18 -18.61 -23.67
N SER A 112 15.54 -19.77 -23.12
CA SER A 112 15.00 -20.24 -21.84
C SER A 112 15.44 -19.35 -20.68
N ILE A 113 16.70 -18.91 -20.67
CA ILE A 113 17.22 -17.96 -19.67
C ILE A 113 16.43 -16.65 -19.73
N LYS A 114 16.17 -16.13 -20.94
CA LYS A 114 15.40 -14.89 -21.12
C LYS A 114 13.97 -15.03 -20.60
N LEU A 115 13.30 -16.17 -20.84
CA LEU A 115 11.95 -16.43 -20.34
C LEU A 115 11.91 -16.53 -18.80
N ILE A 116 12.82 -17.28 -18.21
CA ILE A 116 12.91 -17.44 -16.75
C ILE A 116 13.23 -16.10 -16.09
N SER A 117 14.20 -15.37 -16.63
CA SER A 117 14.57 -14.04 -16.14
C SER A 117 13.38 -13.07 -16.21
N SER A 118 12.65 -13.03 -17.33
CA SER A 118 11.46 -12.20 -17.47
C SER A 118 10.36 -12.57 -16.47
N SER A 119 10.13 -13.86 -16.25
CA SER A 119 9.14 -14.34 -15.27
C SER A 119 9.49 -13.90 -13.84
N LEU A 120 10.76 -14.02 -13.45
CA LEU A 120 11.24 -13.55 -12.15
C LEU A 120 11.08 -12.04 -11.99
N THR A 121 11.39 -11.25 -13.01
CA THR A 121 11.20 -9.79 -12.98
C THR A 121 9.73 -9.43 -12.80
N ASN A 122 8.82 -10.07 -13.55
CA ASN A 122 7.38 -9.83 -13.42
C ASN A 122 6.86 -10.22 -12.02
N MET A 123 7.33 -11.33 -11.45
CA MET A 123 6.98 -11.74 -10.09
C MET A 123 7.42 -10.72 -9.04
N ILE A 124 8.66 -10.23 -9.13
CA ILE A 124 9.18 -9.20 -8.21
C ILE A 124 8.38 -7.91 -8.34
N HIS A 125 8.03 -7.51 -9.57
CA HIS A 125 7.24 -6.32 -9.84
C HIS A 125 5.83 -6.43 -9.25
N LEU A 126 5.13 -7.54 -9.51
CA LEU A 126 3.79 -7.82 -8.97
C LEU A 126 3.81 -7.83 -7.44
N PHE A 127 4.78 -8.52 -6.84
CA PHE A 127 4.95 -8.57 -5.39
C PHE A 127 5.17 -7.17 -4.80
N SER A 128 6.09 -6.39 -5.38
CA SER A 128 6.42 -5.04 -4.90
C SER A 128 5.19 -4.13 -4.95
N THR A 129 4.43 -4.18 -6.03
CA THR A 129 3.19 -3.40 -6.20
C THR A 129 2.16 -3.79 -5.15
N CYS A 130 1.88 -5.09 -4.99
CA CYS A 130 0.93 -5.60 -4.00
C CYS A 130 1.33 -5.25 -2.56
N TYR A 131 2.64 -5.32 -2.26
CA TYR A 131 3.20 -4.95 -0.96
C TYR A 131 3.00 -3.45 -0.66
N LEU A 132 3.29 -2.58 -1.64
CA LEU A 132 3.11 -1.14 -1.47
C LEU A 132 1.65 -0.75 -1.21
N PHE A 133 0.69 -1.34 -1.93
CA PHE A 133 -0.72 -1.11 -1.64
C PHE A 133 -1.12 -1.57 -0.25
N CYS A 134 -0.67 -2.77 0.16
CA CYS A 134 -0.88 -3.28 1.51
C CYS A 134 -0.30 -2.34 2.58
N MET A 135 0.88 -1.76 2.33
CA MET A 135 1.52 -0.80 3.22
C MET A 135 0.74 0.51 3.36
N ILE A 136 0.19 1.03 2.25
CA ILE A 136 -0.64 2.25 2.27
C ILE A 136 -1.90 2.02 3.11
N ASP A 137 -2.59 0.89 2.90
CA ASP A 137 -3.78 0.53 3.69
C ASP A 137 -3.42 0.39 5.18
N THR A 138 -2.32 -0.29 5.49
CA THR A 138 -1.83 -0.45 6.88
C THR A 138 -1.56 0.89 7.55
N PHE A 139 -0.91 1.84 6.87
CA PHE A 139 -0.65 3.17 7.43
C PHE A 139 -1.90 4.04 7.49
N ASN A 140 -2.85 3.85 6.59
CA ASN A 140 -4.14 4.53 6.66
C ASN A 140 -4.93 4.08 7.90
N ASP A 141 -4.88 2.79 8.23
CA ASP A 141 -5.56 2.21 9.40
C ASP A 141 -4.83 2.55 10.71
N SER A 142 -3.48 2.67 10.68
CA SER A 142 -2.68 3.03 11.86
C SER A 142 -2.97 4.42 12.40
N ILE A 143 -3.52 5.33 11.58
CA ILE A 143 -3.96 6.67 12.02
C ILE A 143 -4.98 6.58 13.17
N ASN A 144 -5.88 5.59 13.15
CA ASN A 144 -6.85 5.40 14.23
C ASN A 144 -6.15 5.07 15.56
N PHE A 145 -5.17 4.17 15.53
CA PHE A 145 -4.37 3.84 16.71
C PHE A 145 -3.55 5.05 17.19
N ALA A 146 -2.97 5.82 16.28
CA ALA A 146 -2.24 7.03 16.63
C ALA A 146 -3.11 8.10 17.30
N LEU A 147 -4.36 8.26 16.84
CA LEU A 147 -5.34 9.14 17.47
C LEU A 147 -5.65 8.71 18.91
N TYR A 148 -5.72 7.40 19.19
CA TYR A 148 -5.93 6.90 20.56
C TYR A 148 -4.70 7.05 21.46
N ASN A 149 -3.50 6.90 20.89
CA ASN A 149 -2.24 6.93 21.62
C ASN A 149 -1.73 8.34 21.97
N CYS A 150 -2.41 9.41 21.54
CA CYS A 150 -2.03 10.76 21.93
C CYS A 150 -2.31 11.02 23.42
N ASN A 151 -1.67 12.02 24.02
CA ASN A 151 -1.88 12.40 25.43
C ASN A 151 -3.19 13.18 25.63
N TRP A 152 -4.32 12.59 25.21
CA TRP A 152 -5.63 13.25 25.21
C TRP A 152 -6.22 13.41 26.61
N THR A 153 -5.80 12.61 27.60
CA THR A 153 -6.31 12.63 28.98
C THR A 153 -6.04 13.97 29.66
N GLU A 154 -4.84 14.53 29.47
CA GLU A 154 -4.37 15.80 30.04
C GLU A 154 -4.88 17.03 29.26
N MET A 155 -5.54 16.82 28.11
CA MET A 155 -6.00 17.89 27.23
C MET A 155 -7.33 18.52 27.65
N ASN A 156 -7.56 19.74 27.15
CA ASN A 156 -8.79 20.49 27.40
C ASN A 156 -10.02 19.84 26.72
N ILE A 157 -11.22 20.23 27.16
CA ILE A 157 -12.49 19.67 26.64
C ILE A 157 -12.68 19.97 25.14
N LYS A 158 -12.20 21.12 24.65
CA LYS A 158 -12.31 21.49 23.23
C LYS A 158 -11.52 20.53 22.35
N PHE A 159 -10.28 20.21 22.74
CA PHE A 159 -9.41 19.23 22.10
C PHE A 159 -10.05 17.84 22.10
N LYS A 160 -10.54 17.37 23.26
CA LYS A 160 -11.18 16.06 23.39
C LYS A 160 -12.40 15.93 22.45
N LYS A 161 -13.24 16.97 22.37
CA LYS A 161 -14.39 17.01 21.45
C LYS A 161 -13.94 16.96 19.98
N LEU A 162 -12.91 17.72 19.61
CA LEU A 162 -12.39 17.75 18.25
C LEU A 162 -11.74 16.40 17.86
N LEU A 163 -10.96 15.81 18.75
CA LEU A 163 -10.34 14.49 18.56
C LEU A 163 -11.42 13.41 18.36
N LEU A 164 -12.45 13.40 19.20
CA LEU A 164 -13.56 12.46 19.08
C LEU A 164 -14.32 12.63 17.75
N LEU A 165 -14.53 13.86 17.31
CA LEU A 165 -15.14 14.13 16.00
C LEU A 165 -14.28 13.57 14.87
N THR A 166 -12.96 13.81 14.91
CA THR A 166 -12.01 13.29 13.91
C THR A 166 -12.02 11.76 13.85
N MET A 167 -12.00 11.08 15.01
CA MET A 167 -12.10 9.63 15.08
C MET A 167 -13.40 9.12 14.44
N ARG A 168 -14.54 9.75 14.74
CA ARG A 168 -15.85 9.37 14.17
C ARG A 168 -15.88 9.57 12.66
N VAL A 169 -15.44 10.73 12.18
CA VAL A 169 -15.41 11.06 10.76
C VAL A 169 -14.50 10.09 10.00
N LYS A 170 -13.30 9.81 10.51
CA LYS A 170 -12.35 8.86 9.91
C LYS A 170 -12.94 7.46 9.81
N ASN A 171 -13.56 6.97 10.89
CA ASN A 171 -14.19 5.64 10.91
C ASN A 171 -15.28 5.51 9.85
N THR A 172 -16.03 6.59 9.58
CA THR A 172 -17.05 6.62 8.51
C THR A 172 -16.49 6.81 7.11
N SER A 173 -15.33 7.45 6.96
CA SER A 173 -14.74 7.82 5.68
C SER A 173 -13.59 6.92 5.23
N ASN A 174 -13.45 5.73 5.83
CA ASN A 174 -12.32 4.82 5.64
C ASN A 174 -11.89 4.80 4.18
N LEU A 175 -10.70 5.36 3.93
CA LEU A 175 -10.04 5.32 2.63
C LEU A 175 -9.56 3.89 2.46
N LYS A 176 -10.47 2.98 2.13
CA LYS A 176 -10.13 1.67 1.61
C LYS A 176 -9.75 1.90 0.16
N LEU A 177 -8.48 1.77 -0.16
CA LEU A 177 -7.98 1.85 -1.54
C LEU A 177 -8.39 0.57 -2.27
N ASN A 178 -9.70 0.37 -2.40
CA ASN A 178 -10.28 -0.72 -3.14
C ASN A 178 -10.08 -0.42 -4.63
N VAL A 179 -9.07 -1.05 -5.22
CA VAL A 179 -8.78 -0.94 -6.65
C VAL A 179 -10.01 -1.36 -7.47
N THR A 180 -10.89 -2.25 -7.01
CA THR A 180 -12.27 -2.46 -7.52
C THR A 180 -13.20 -2.90 -6.37
N THR A 181 -14.52 -2.83 -6.52
CA THR A 181 -15.50 -3.43 -5.58
C THR A 181 -15.34 -4.95 -5.42
N GLN A 182 -14.67 -5.62 -6.37
CA GLN A 182 -14.45 -7.06 -6.40
C GLN A 182 -12.99 -7.48 -6.25
N MET A 183 -12.04 -6.53 -6.29
CA MET A 183 -10.60 -6.84 -6.33
C MET A 183 -9.82 -5.84 -5.49
N VAL A 184 -9.25 -6.34 -4.39
CA VAL A 184 -8.32 -5.60 -3.53
C VAL A 184 -6.92 -5.98 -3.97
N VAL A 185 -6.11 -4.99 -4.38
CA VAL A 185 -4.71 -5.24 -4.70
C VAL A 185 -3.94 -5.26 -3.40
N ASN A 186 -3.66 -6.46 -2.94
CA ASN A 186 -2.95 -6.74 -1.70
C ASN A 186 -2.10 -8.01 -1.90
N LEU A 187 -1.44 -8.46 -0.84
CA LEU A 187 -0.64 -9.69 -0.85
C LEU A 187 -1.47 -10.96 -1.10
N GLU A 188 -2.80 -10.92 -0.87
CA GLU A 188 -3.71 -12.03 -1.18
C GLU A 188 -3.84 -12.21 -2.69
N LEU A 189 -3.96 -11.12 -3.46
CA LEU A 189 -3.94 -11.18 -4.92
C LEU A 189 -2.66 -11.85 -5.45
N PHE A 190 -1.50 -11.45 -4.93
CA PHE A 190 -0.22 -12.05 -5.31
C PHE A 190 -0.20 -13.55 -5.00
N THR A 191 -0.62 -13.94 -3.80
CA THR A 191 -0.70 -15.36 -3.38
C THR A 191 -1.60 -16.17 -4.32
N ASN A 192 -2.74 -15.59 -4.73
CA ASN A 192 -3.65 -16.22 -5.67
C ASN A 192 -3.01 -16.44 -7.05
N VAL A 193 -2.28 -15.45 -7.57
CA VAL A 193 -1.56 -15.58 -8.86
C VAL A 193 -0.49 -16.66 -8.79
N VAL A 194 0.32 -16.70 -7.72
CA VAL A 194 1.34 -17.73 -7.53
C VAL A 194 0.71 -19.12 -7.42
N HIS A 195 -0.38 -19.27 -6.68
CA HIS A 195 -1.08 -20.53 -6.50
C HIS A 195 -1.69 -21.05 -7.81
N VAL A 196 -2.32 -20.18 -8.62
CA VAL A 196 -2.82 -20.54 -9.96
C VAL A 196 -1.68 -20.97 -10.87
N THR A 197 -0.57 -20.22 -10.87
CA THR A 197 0.62 -20.53 -11.67
C THR A 197 1.20 -21.90 -11.30
N TYR A 198 1.33 -22.19 -10.00
CA TYR A 198 1.79 -23.48 -9.51
C TYR A 198 0.88 -24.64 -9.95
N LYS A 199 -0.45 -24.46 -9.85
CA LYS A 199 -1.42 -25.46 -10.32
C LYS A 199 -1.26 -25.76 -11.81
N ILE A 200 -1.11 -24.72 -12.64
CA ILE A 200 -0.90 -24.88 -14.09
C ILE A 200 0.39 -25.66 -14.35
N ILE A 201 1.50 -25.28 -13.71
CA ILE A 201 2.78 -26.00 -13.84
C ILE A 201 2.63 -27.46 -13.42
N SER A 202 2.00 -27.74 -12.28
CA SER A 202 1.80 -29.10 -11.78
C SER A 202 1.01 -29.98 -12.75
N VAL A 203 -0.08 -29.45 -13.33
CA VAL A 203 -0.85 -30.16 -14.36
C VAL A 203 0.00 -30.45 -15.60
N LEU A 204 0.76 -29.46 -16.07
CA LEU A 204 1.62 -29.63 -17.25
C LEU A 204 2.69 -30.69 -17.01
N VAL A 205 3.41 -30.62 -15.90
CA VAL A 205 4.45 -31.60 -15.55
C VAL A 205 3.85 -33.00 -15.46
N ASN A 206 2.67 -33.17 -14.85
CA ASN A 206 2.01 -34.46 -14.78
C ASN A 206 1.61 -35.00 -16.16
N GLN A 207 1.09 -34.16 -17.05
CA GLN A 207 0.72 -34.58 -18.42
C GLN A 207 1.94 -35.06 -19.21
N TYR A 208 3.07 -34.34 -19.14
CA TYR A 208 4.30 -34.74 -19.83
C TYR A 208 5.06 -35.88 -19.16
N ALA A 209 4.91 -36.08 -17.85
CA ALA A 209 5.48 -37.25 -17.17
C ALA A 209 4.69 -38.55 -17.47
N SER A 210 3.43 -38.43 -17.88
CA SER A 210 2.56 -39.56 -18.23
C SER A 210 2.57 -39.95 -19.72
N SER A 211 3.28 -39.21 -20.57
CA SER A 211 3.45 -39.44 -22.01
C SER A 211 4.82 -40.04 -22.33
#